data_AF-A0A9D7FAD7-F1
#
_entry.id   AF-A0A9D7FAD7-F1
#
_cell.length_a   1.000
_cell.length_b   1.000
_cell.length_c   1.000
_cell.angle_alpha   90.00
_cell.angle_beta   90.00
_cell.angle_gamma   90.00
#
_symmetry.space_group_name_H-M   'P 1'
#
loop_
_entity.id
_entity.type
_entity.pdbx_description
1 polymer ?
#
loop_
_entity_poly.entity_id
_entity_poly.type
_entity_poly.pdbx_seq_one_letter_code
_entity_poly.pdbx_strand_id
1 'polypeptide(L)'
;LRHAPDKDCLTVLDFVGQAHPKYRMDRKFSALLRTQRRRIDQEIERDFPNLPPGCSIQLERVARERILQNIRLSLGNLNNFIPEAIRTFESETGLTLSFANFVETTALSPLEILRNKTWSEWKASAYSRPPVSDPDLDDVRKALRRICLRTDSTRLDQLSRLSKLSDNEDASVYEFSETDSAAIHYTLWGKKGVDCEVRTYAESFAKWRRNPASNSDLIEIAQWRKRVHPYPTKPLIFSGNVSLNLHAAYGLYEIKAAFSLANIDRSGPAGTGVIHIENRLTYIHLVTFRKEEKDFAPTTRYKDYLISRSKLHWESQAGATQNSKAGQNYIHFQERGYTVLFFARMEKRTEGETSPFIFIGPAARLLSYEGNRPISMVWELTHPAPAALFEAARVG
;
A
#
# COMPACT_ATOMS: atom_id res chain seq x y z
N LEU A 1 20.12 -19.78 12.54
CA LEU A 1 21.22 -19.92 13.54
C LEU A 1 20.85 -21.08 14.47
N ARG A 2 21.80 -21.95 14.87
CA ARG A 2 21.51 -23.13 15.71
C ARG A 2 21.71 -22.82 17.19
N HIS A 3 20.81 -23.33 18.03
CA HIS A 3 20.93 -23.29 19.50
C HIS A 3 21.92 -24.36 19.98
N ALA A 4 22.63 -24.08 21.08
CA ALA A 4 23.51 -25.03 21.76
C ALA A 4 23.43 -24.80 23.28
N PRO A 5 23.58 -25.84 24.14
CA PRO A 5 23.33 -25.77 25.58
C PRO A 5 24.20 -24.75 26.34
N ASP A 6 25.43 -24.51 25.89
CA ASP A 6 26.41 -23.63 26.56
C ASP A 6 26.64 -22.32 25.78
N LYS A 7 25.64 -21.88 25.01
CA LYS A 7 25.75 -20.71 24.15
C LYS A 7 24.62 -19.72 24.42
N ASP A 8 24.90 -18.76 25.30
CA ASP A 8 23.95 -17.70 25.67
C ASP A 8 23.63 -16.75 24.51
N CYS A 9 24.63 -16.45 23.68
CA CYS A 9 24.45 -15.61 22.49
C CYS A 9 25.42 -16.00 21.36
N LEU A 10 25.15 -15.51 20.15
CA LEU A 10 26.11 -15.57 19.04
C LEU A 10 26.64 -14.16 18.79
N THR A 11 27.87 -13.90 19.18
CA THR A 11 28.59 -12.69 18.76
C THR A 11 29.14 -12.92 17.35
N VAL A 12 28.77 -12.04 16.42
CA VAL A 12 29.31 -12.02 15.05
C VAL A 12 30.11 -10.74 14.88
N LEU A 13 31.37 -10.87 14.48
CA LEU A 13 32.23 -9.73 14.12
C LEU A 13 32.34 -9.69 12.59
N ASP A 14 31.76 -8.67 11.96
CA ASP A 14 31.89 -8.42 10.51
C ASP A 14 32.84 -7.23 10.30
N PHE A 15 33.97 -7.47 9.64
CA PHE A 15 34.98 -6.44 9.39
C PHE A 15 34.67 -5.71 8.09
N VAL A 16 34.18 -4.49 8.22
CA VAL A 16 33.72 -3.68 7.08
C VAL A 16 34.90 -3.03 6.35
N GLY A 17 35.43 -3.75 5.36
CA GLY A 17 36.48 -3.27 4.44
C GLY A 17 35.96 -2.30 3.35
N GLN A 18 36.84 -1.90 2.43
CA GLN A 18 36.43 -1.22 1.21
C GLN A 18 35.72 -2.22 0.28
N ALA A 19 34.39 -2.21 0.30
CA ALA A 19 33.60 -2.99 -0.64
C ALA A 19 33.51 -2.27 -2.00
N HIS A 20 33.40 -3.04 -3.07
CA HIS A 20 33.18 -2.49 -4.41
C HIS A 20 31.95 -1.56 -4.41
N PRO A 21 31.95 -0.41 -5.12
CA PRO A 21 30.83 0.54 -5.11
C PRO A 21 29.47 -0.06 -5.52
N LYS A 22 29.47 -1.18 -6.27
CA LYS A 22 28.26 -1.92 -6.66
C LYS A 22 27.78 -2.94 -5.61
N TYR A 23 28.55 -3.18 -4.55
CA TYR A 23 28.19 -4.14 -3.51
C TYR A 23 27.04 -3.59 -2.67
N ARG A 24 25.91 -4.31 -2.64
CA ARG A 24 24.67 -3.92 -1.96
C ARG A 24 24.71 -4.28 -0.47
N MET A 25 25.40 -3.46 0.33
CA MET A 25 25.47 -3.66 1.78
C MET A 25 24.10 -3.66 2.45
N ASP A 26 23.14 -2.92 1.90
CA ASP A 26 21.77 -2.89 2.38
C ASP A 26 21.12 -4.28 2.44
N ARG A 27 21.43 -5.20 1.52
CA ARG A 27 20.80 -6.53 1.49
C ARG A 27 21.15 -7.36 2.73
N LYS A 28 22.43 -7.32 3.15
CA LYS A 28 22.90 -8.04 4.36
C LYS A 28 22.07 -7.61 5.58
N PHE A 29 21.91 -6.30 5.77
CA PHE A 29 21.22 -5.77 6.94
C PHE A 29 19.69 -5.89 6.83
N SER A 30 19.14 -5.72 5.63
CA SER A 30 17.68 -5.85 5.40
C SER A 30 17.18 -7.26 5.68
N ALA A 31 18.01 -8.28 5.45
CA ALA A 31 17.69 -9.67 5.78
C ALA A 31 17.59 -9.94 7.30
N LEU A 32 18.18 -9.09 8.14
CA LEU A 32 18.14 -9.21 9.60
C LEU A 32 16.92 -8.51 10.22
N LEU A 33 16.22 -7.68 9.44
CA LEU A 33 15.04 -6.94 9.91
C LEU A 33 13.76 -7.76 9.73
N ARG A 34 12.85 -7.67 10.71
CA ARG A 34 11.54 -8.33 10.65
C ARG A 34 10.64 -7.82 9.52
N THR A 35 10.87 -6.60 9.04
CA THR A 35 10.09 -5.96 7.98
C THR A 35 10.99 -5.37 6.91
N GLN A 36 10.98 -5.95 5.70
CA GLN A 36 11.75 -5.51 4.53
C GLN A 36 11.28 -4.18 3.91
N ARG A 37 10.27 -3.50 4.49
CA ARG A 37 9.63 -2.30 3.91
C ARG A 37 10.14 -0.97 4.46
N ARG A 38 11.18 -0.97 5.30
CA ARG A 38 11.73 0.25 5.89
C ARG A 38 13.03 0.60 5.21
N ARG A 39 13.29 1.90 5.03
CA ARG A 39 14.56 2.30 4.44
C ARG A 39 15.69 1.95 5.38
N ILE A 40 16.58 1.09 4.89
CA ILE A 40 17.70 0.56 5.65
C ILE A 40 18.69 1.63 6.10
N ASP A 41 18.77 2.75 5.37
CA ASP A 41 19.56 3.91 5.76
C ASP A 41 19.05 4.52 7.08
N GLN A 42 17.73 4.63 7.26
CA GLN A 42 17.14 5.12 8.51
C GLN A 42 17.29 4.12 9.67
N GLU A 43 17.20 2.82 9.38
CA GLU A 43 17.47 1.78 10.39
C GLU A 43 18.91 1.89 10.87
N ILE A 44 19.88 2.00 9.95
CA ILE A 44 21.29 2.19 10.29
C ILE A 44 21.51 3.50 11.05
N GLU A 45 20.89 4.61 10.62
CA GLU A 45 21.05 5.92 11.28
C GLU A 45 20.51 5.95 12.71
N ARG A 46 19.53 5.11 13.03
CA ARG A 46 18.86 5.03 14.34
C ARG A 46 19.27 3.80 15.17
N ASP A 47 20.38 3.14 14.82
CA ASP A 47 20.89 1.96 15.52
C ASP A 47 19.92 0.76 15.54
N PHE A 48 19.30 0.49 14.39
CA PHE A 48 18.44 -0.65 14.11
C PHE A 48 17.34 -0.90 15.17
N PRO A 49 16.44 0.08 15.40
CA PRO A 49 15.44 0.00 16.48
C PRO A 49 14.41 -1.13 16.28
N ASN A 50 14.38 -1.77 15.11
CA ASN A 50 13.39 -2.78 14.74
C ASN A 50 14.00 -4.18 14.54
N LEU A 51 15.15 -4.46 15.14
CA LEU A 51 15.70 -5.80 15.17
C LEU A 51 14.77 -6.78 15.90
N PRO A 52 14.82 -8.08 15.56
CA PRO A 52 14.18 -9.11 16.37
C PRO A 52 14.60 -9.00 17.85
N PRO A 53 13.70 -9.28 18.80
CA PRO A 53 14.04 -9.30 20.23
C PRO A 53 15.24 -10.21 20.50
N GLY A 54 16.19 -9.73 21.30
CA GLY A 54 17.44 -10.46 21.61
C GLY A 54 18.54 -10.31 20.56
N CYS A 55 18.32 -9.57 19.48
CA CYS A 55 19.36 -9.19 18.52
C CYS A 55 19.82 -7.75 18.77
N SER A 56 21.12 -7.51 18.62
CA SER A 56 21.73 -6.18 18.64
C SER A 56 22.75 -6.11 17.51
N ILE A 57 22.77 -4.99 16.79
CA ILE A 57 23.81 -4.67 15.81
C ILE A 57 24.46 -3.37 16.24
N GLN A 58 25.78 -3.38 16.43
CA GLN A 58 26.56 -2.20 16.70
C GLN A 58 27.49 -1.95 15.52
N LEU A 59 27.45 -0.74 14.98
CA LEU A 59 28.34 -0.31 13.90
C LEU A 59 29.27 0.77 14.46
N GLU A 60 30.57 0.56 14.29
CA GLU A 60 31.56 1.60 14.56
C GLU A 60 31.29 2.81 13.65
N ARG A 61 31.58 4.03 14.11
CA ARG A 61 31.32 5.28 13.39
C ARG A 61 31.79 5.24 11.93
N VAL A 62 33.04 4.84 11.68
CA VAL A 62 33.62 4.81 10.33
C VAL A 62 32.94 3.76 9.44
N ALA A 63 32.63 2.59 10.00
CA ALA A 63 31.90 1.54 9.30
C ALA A 63 30.47 2.00 8.95
N ARG A 64 29.79 2.66 9.89
CA ARG A 64 28.44 3.22 9.72
C ARG A 64 28.41 4.25 8.60
N GLU A 65 29.33 5.22 8.62
CA GLU A 65 29.45 6.24 7.58
C GLU A 65 29.71 5.62 6.20
N ARG A 66 30.62 4.64 6.11
CA ARG A 66 30.91 3.91 4.87
C ARG A 66 29.72 3.12 4.35
N ILE A 67 29.03 2.39 5.22
CA ILE A 67 27.84 1.62 4.87
C ILE A 67 26.75 2.58 4.37
N LEU A 68 26.47 3.67 5.08
CA LEU A 68 25.49 4.67 4.67
C LEU A 68 25.86 5.31 3.33
N GLN A 69 27.13 5.64 3.12
CA GLN A 69 27.61 6.17 1.85
C GLN A 69 27.45 5.15 0.72
N ASN A 70 27.80 3.89 0.94
CA ASN A 70 27.60 2.81 -0.04
C ASN A 70 26.12 2.63 -0.36
N ILE A 71 25.23 2.64 0.63
CA ILE A 71 23.78 2.52 0.43
C ILE A 71 23.25 3.72 -0.35
N ARG A 72 23.65 4.94 0.01
CA ARG A 72 23.27 6.16 -0.71
C ARG A 72 23.78 6.18 -2.14
N LEU A 73 25.01 5.72 -2.39
CA LEU A 73 25.58 5.61 -3.74
C LEU A 73 24.91 4.49 -4.55
N SER A 74 24.58 3.36 -3.92
CA SER A 74 23.87 2.24 -4.54
C SER A 74 22.46 2.64 -4.98
N LEU A 75 21.73 3.37 -4.12
CA LEU A 75 20.40 3.90 -4.39
C LEU A 75 20.44 5.11 -5.35
N GLY A 76 21.52 5.90 -5.32
CA GLY A 76 21.77 6.99 -6.27
C GLY A 76 22.10 6.52 -7.68
N ASN A 77 22.46 5.23 -7.85
CA ASN A 77 22.88 4.66 -9.12
C ASN A 77 21.87 3.67 -9.74
N LEU A 78 20.58 3.73 -9.36
CA LEU A 78 19.55 2.85 -9.92
C LEU A 78 19.50 2.91 -11.46
N ASN A 79 19.79 4.07 -12.04
CA ASN A 79 19.87 4.27 -13.49
C ASN A 79 20.95 3.41 -14.18
N ASN A 80 22.03 3.05 -13.50
CA ASN A 80 23.04 2.12 -14.04
C ASN A 80 22.83 0.70 -13.52
N PHE A 81 22.47 0.55 -12.24
CA PHE A 81 22.28 -0.74 -11.60
C PHE A 81 21.13 -1.53 -12.23
N ILE A 82 19.94 -0.95 -12.39
CA ILE A 82 18.77 -1.68 -12.89
C ILE A 82 19.03 -2.21 -14.32
N PRO A 83 19.53 -1.40 -15.28
CA PRO A 83 19.87 -1.90 -16.61
C PRO A 83 20.92 -3.02 -16.61
N GLU A 84 21.96 -2.91 -15.78
CA GLU A 84 22.98 -3.96 -15.65
C GLU A 84 22.40 -5.26 -15.08
N ALA A 85 21.65 -5.16 -13.98
CA ALA A 85 21.00 -6.28 -13.33
C ALA A 85 19.98 -6.98 -14.25
N ILE A 86 19.26 -6.22 -15.09
CA ILE A 86 18.36 -6.79 -16.10
C ILE A 86 19.13 -7.62 -17.13
N ARG A 87 20.26 -7.11 -17.63
CA ARG A 87 21.06 -7.79 -18.66
C ARG A 87 21.64 -9.12 -18.18
N THR A 88 22.07 -9.19 -16.92
CA THR A 88 22.70 -10.39 -16.35
C THR A 88 21.75 -11.27 -15.55
N PHE A 89 20.49 -10.87 -15.38
CA PHE A 89 19.51 -11.52 -14.49
C PHE A 89 19.40 -13.02 -14.73
N GLU A 90 19.12 -13.43 -15.96
CA GLU A 90 18.82 -14.83 -16.28
C GLU A 90 20.08 -15.69 -16.16
N SER A 91 21.24 -15.16 -16.55
CA SER A 91 22.52 -15.88 -16.43
C SER A 91 22.98 -16.05 -14.98
N GLU A 92 22.73 -15.06 -14.12
CA GLU A 92 23.17 -15.09 -12.72
C GLU A 92 22.22 -15.89 -11.82
N THR A 93 20.92 -15.87 -12.13
CA THR A 93 19.87 -16.43 -11.25
C THR A 93 19.28 -17.73 -11.76
N GLY A 94 19.38 -18.01 -13.07
CA GLY A 94 18.67 -19.10 -13.73
C GLY A 94 17.14 -18.92 -13.80
N LEU A 95 16.61 -17.78 -13.36
CA LEU A 95 15.18 -17.45 -13.40
C LEU A 95 14.85 -16.61 -14.62
N THR A 96 13.63 -16.75 -15.14
CA THR A 96 13.13 -15.87 -16.20
C THR A 96 13.00 -14.44 -15.71
N LEU A 97 13.37 -13.47 -16.55
CA LEU A 97 13.20 -12.06 -16.21
C LEU A 97 11.71 -11.69 -16.16
N SER A 98 11.23 -11.36 -14.96
CA SER A 98 9.91 -10.77 -14.72
C SER A 98 9.99 -9.76 -13.58
N PHE A 99 9.05 -8.83 -13.48
CA PHE A 99 8.99 -7.87 -12.39
C PHE A 99 9.00 -8.56 -11.02
N ALA A 100 8.27 -9.67 -10.88
CA ALA A 100 8.23 -10.45 -9.65
C ALA A 100 9.60 -11.01 -9.27
N ASN A 101 10.23 -11.75 -10.18
CA ASN A 101 11.53 -12.37 -9.93
C ASN A 101 12.60 -11.30 -9.71
N PHE A 102 12.54 -10.18 -10.45
CA PHE A 102 13.48 -9.09 -10.31
C PHE A 102 13.36 -8.40 -8.94
N VAL A 103 12.16 -8.04 -8.49
CA VAL A 103 11.94 -7.43 -7.18
C VAL A 103 12.39 -8.36 -6.06
N GLU A 104 12.01 -9.63 -6.11
CA GLU A 104 12.30 -10.60 -5.06
C GLU A 104 13.80 -10.91 -4.96
N THR A 105 14.47 -11.15 -6.09
CA THR A 105 15.91 -11.39 -6.12
C THR A 105 16.72 -10.15 -5.77
N THR A 106 16.28 -8.96 -6.23
CA THR A 106 17.05 -7.74 -5.99
C THR A 106 16.80 -7.09 -4.64
N ALA A 107 15.70 -7.44 -4.00
CA ALA A 107 15.15 -6.81 -2.79
C ALA A 107 15.00 -5.28 -2.92
N LEU A 108 14.90 -4.76 -4.15
CA LEU A 108 14.63 -3.35 -4.40
C LEU A 108 13.16 -3.05 -4.11
N SER A 109 12.88 -1.85 -3.59
CA SER A 109 11.50 -1.42 -3.48
C SER A 109 10.86 -1.31 -4.89
N PRO A 110 9.69 -1.92 -5.10
CA PRO A 110 8.88 -1.75 -6.31
C PRO A 110 8.57 -0.29 -6.62
N LEU A 111 8.30 0.54 -5.59
CA LEU A 111 8.00 1.95 -5.81
C LEU A 111 9.25 2.75 -6.18
N GLU A 112 10.43 2.35 -5.70
CA GLU A 112 11.71 2.94 -6.11
C GLU A 112 12.06 2.56 -7.55
N ILE A 113 11.88 1.29 -7.94
CA ILE A 113 12.04 0.85 -9.34
C ILE A 113 11.14 1.68 -10.25
N LEU A 114 9.88 1.84 -9.89
CA LEU A 114 8.88 2.53 -10.70
C LEU A 114 8.84 4.05 -10.49
N ARG A 115 9.80 4.63 -9.77
CA ARG A 115 9.77 6.06 -9.41
C ARG A 115 9.84 6.96 -10.64
N ASN A 116 10.79 6.69 -11.54
CA ASN A 116 11.11 7.55 -12.70
C ASN A 116 10.91 6.87 -14.06
N LYS A 117 10.89 5.54 -14.10
CA LYS A 117 10.75 4.74 -15.31
C LYS A 117 9.80 3.58 -15.04
N THR A 118 8.97 3.23 -16.01
CA THR A 118 8.20 1.98 -15.96
C THR A 118 9.12 0.76 -16.10
N TRP A 119 8.57 -0.43 -15.86
CA TRP A 119 9.35 -1.66 -15.99
C TRP A 119 9.78 -1.89 -17.45
N SER A 120 8.92 -1.58 -18.41
CA SER A 120 9.24 -1.62 -19.83
C SER A 120 10.27 -0.56 -20.25
N GLU A 121 10.24 0.63 -19.66
CA GLU A 121 11.31 1.63 -19.89
C GLU A 121 12.67 1.14 -19.38
N TRP A 122 12.70 0.43 -18.25
CA TRP A 122 13.92 -0.21 -17.76
C TRP A 122 14.41 -1.32 -18.67
N LYS A 123 13.52 -2.21 -19.12
CA LYS A 123 13.83 -3.26 -20.10
C LYS A 123 14.38 -2.65 -21.40
N ALA A 124 13.75 -1.59 -21.92
CA ALA A 124 14.23 -0.91 -23.13
C ALA A 124 15.63 -0.32 -22.94
N SER A 125 15.86 0.37 -21.82
CA SER A 125 17.16 0.94 -21.46
C SER A 125 18.25 -0.11 -21.26
N ALA A 126 17.91 -1.30 -20.73
CA ALA A 126 18.85 -2.38 -20.49
C ALA A 126 19.39 -2.99 -21.78
N TYR A 127 18.52 -3.18 -22.76
CA TYR A 127 18.83 -3.81 -24.04
C TYR A 127 19.08 -2.81 -25.18
N SER A 128 19.28 -1.52 -24.87
CA SER A 128 19.49 -0.46 -25.85
C SER A 128 18.41 -0.43 -26.96
N ARG A 129 17.16 -0.71 -26.58
CA ARG A 129 15.99 -0.64 -27.48
C ARG A 129 15.47 0.79 -27.59
N PRO A 130 14.67 1.11 -28.63
CA PRO A 130 13.98 2.39 -28.70
C PRO A 130 13.20 2.70 -27.41
N PRO A 131 13.10 3.98 -27.01
CA PRO A 131 12.26 4.38 -25.87
C PRO A 131 10.81 3.92 -26.03
N VAL A 132 10.16 3.62 -24.90
CA VAL A 132 8.72 3.29 -24.88
C VAL A 132 7.92 4.47 -25.41
N SER A 133 7.02 4.19 -26.36
CA SER A 133 6.20 5.20 -27.07
C SER A 133 4.72 5.16 -26.67
N ASP A 134 4.41 4.72 -25.45
CA ASP A 134 3.05 4.71 -24.92
C ASP A 134 2.50 6.16 -24.85
N PRO A 135 1.30 6.44 -25.37
CA PRO A 135 0.77 7.80 -25.53
C PRO A 135 0.49 8.53 -24.21
N ASP A 136 0.18 7.82 -23.12
CA ASP A 136 -0.24 8.38 -21.83
C ASP A 136 0.80 8.14 -20.71
N LEU A 137 2.08 7.98 -21.07
CA LEU A 137 3.15 7.48 -20.20
C LEU A 137 3.24 8.15 -18.82
N ASP A 138 3.00 9.47 -18.72
CA ASP A 138 3.07 10.21 -17.46
C ASP A 138 1.94 9.85 -16.47
N ASP A 139 0.73 9.61 -16.96
CA ASP A 139 -0.38 9.14 -16.13
C ASP A 139 -0.18 7.66 -15.79
N VAL A 140 0.35 6.88 -16.73
CA VAL A 140 0.59 5.46 -16.53
C VAL A 140 1.68 5.20 -15.49
N ARG A 141 2.79 5.95 -15.47
CA ARG A 141 3.81 5.84 -14.42
C ARG A 141 3.20 5.99 -13.02
N LYS A 142 2.27 6.93 -12.84
CA LYS A 142 1.55 7.12 -11.56
C LYS A 142 0.63 5.92 -11.27
N ALA A 143 -0.06 5.41 -12.29
CA ALA A 143 -0.96 4.26 -12.18
C ALA A 143 -0.23 2.99 -11.71
N LEU A 144 0.89 2.64 -12.33
CA LEU A 144 1.66 1.44 -11.99
C LEU A 144 2.14 1.48 -10.54
N ARG A 145 2.61 2.64 -10.06
CA ARG A 145 2.97 2.85 -8.64
C ARG A 145 1.78 2.68 -7.70
N ARG A 146 0.59 3.19 -8.06
CA ARG A 146 -0.64 2.97 -7.28
C ARG A 146 -1.01 1.49 -7.19
N ILE A 147 -0.94 0.78 -8.33
CA ILE A 147 -1.29 -0.65 -8.44
C ILE A 147 -0.35 -1.51 -7.57
N CYS A 148 0.95 -1.18 -7.49
CA CYS A 148 1.89 -1.83 -6.59
C CYS A 148 1.49 -1.80 -5.10
N LEU A 149 0.53 -0.96 -4.71
CA LEU A 149 0.06 -0.86 -3.33
C LEU A 149 -1.27 -1.54 -3.09
N ARG A 150 -1.93 -2.07 -4.12
CA ARG A 150 -3.22 -2.79 -3.99
C ARG A 150 -3.02 -4.26 -3.67
N THR A 151 -3.92 -4.82 -2.87
CA THR A 151 -3.86 -6.25 -2.50
C THR A 151 -5.19 -6.97 -2.65
N ASP A 152 -6.19 -6.32 -3.25
CA ASP A 152 -7.43 -6.97 -3.65
C ASP A 152 -7.18 -7.83 -4.89
N SER A 153 -7.13 -9.17 -4.70
CA SER A 153 -6.86 -10.12 -5.77
C SER A 153 -7.88 -10.04 -6.91
N THR A 154 -9.16 -9.85 -6.59
CA THR A 154 -10.22 -9.74 -7.59
C THR A 154 -10.00 -8.51 -8.47
N ARG A 155 -9.65 -7.37 -7.87
CA ARG A 155 -9.33 -6.14 -8.61
C ARG A 155 -8.09 -6.30 -9.47
N LEU A 156 -7.04 -6.93 -8.94
CA LEU A 156 -5.81 -7.20 -9.69
C LEU A 156 -6.05 -8.12 -10.90
N ASP A 157 -6.95 -9.09 -10.77
CA ASP A 157 -7.36 -9.97 -11.87
C ASP A 157 -8.19 -9.23 -12.92
N GLN A 158 -9.11 -8.35 -12.51
CA GLN A 158 -9.85 -7.49 -13.44
C GLN A 158 -8.91 -6.56 -14.23
N LEU A 159 -7.96 -5.91 -13.55
CA LEU A 159 -6.93 -5.07 -14.19
C LEU A 159 -6.05 -5.88 -15.17
N SER A 160 -5.66 -7.10 -14.77
CA SER A 160 -4.87 -7.99 -15.63
C SER A 160 -5.67 -8.44 -16.86
N ARG A 161 -6.95 -8.78 -16.70
CA ARG A 161 -7.84 -9.15 -17.80
C ARG A 161 -8.03 -7.99 -18.76
N LEU A 162 -8.22 -6.77 -18.23
CA LEU A 162 -8.33 -5.54 -19.01
C LEU A 162 -7.11 -5.30 -19.91
N SER A 163 -5.92 -5.58 -19.38
CA SER A 163 -4.64 -5.30 -20.05
C SER A 163 -4.22 -6.40 -21.04
N LYS A 164 -4.93 -7.54 -21.07
CA LYS A 164 -4.63 -8.67 -21.97
C LYS A 164 -5.43 -8.66 -23.28
N LEU A 165 -6.54 -7.92 -23.34
CA LEU A 165 -7.39 -7.93 -24.53
C LEU A 165 -6.72 -7.21 -25.69
N SER A 166 -6.99 -7.70 -26.90
CA SER A 166 -6.58 -7.07 -28.14
C SER A 166 -7.34 -5.77 -28.38
N ASP A 167 -6.79 -4.86 -29.19
CA ASP A 167 -7.43 -3.56 -29.48
C ASP A 167 -8.82 -3.68 -30.13
N ASN A 168 -9.10 -4.81 -30.79
CA ASN A 168 -10.34 -5.06 -31.52
C ASN A 168 -11.48 -5.61 -30.65
N GLU A 169 -11.23 -5.93 -29.39
CA GLU A 169 -12.28 -6.42 -28.47
C GLU A 169 -12.98 -5.26 -27.77
N ASP A 170 -14.31 -5.27 -27.82
CA ASP A 170 -15.14 -4.27 -27.16
C ASP A 170 -15.05 -4.41 -25.63
N ALA A 171 -14.96 -3.28 -24.92
CA ALA A 171 -14.92 -3.26 -23.47
C ALA A 171 -16.26 -3.70 -22.84
N SER A 172 -17.33 -3.81 -23.62
CA SER A 172 -18.59 -4.44 -23.19
C SER A 172 -18.41 -5.90 -22.73
N VAL A 173 -17.35 -6.59 -23.19
CA VAL A 173 -17.02 -8.00 -22.83
C VAL A 173 -16.72 -8.21 -21.34
N TYR A 174 -16.39 -7.14 -20.60
CA TYR A 174 -15.95 -7.29 -19.22
C TYR A 174 -17.07 -7.53 -18.21
N GLU A 175 -18.32 -7.19 -18.55
CA GLU A 175 -19.48 -7.26 -17.64
C GLU A 175 -19.19 -6.69 -16.24
N PHE A 176 -18.29 -5.71 -16.15
CA PHE A 176 -17.96 -5.08 -14.87
C PHE A 176 -19.16 -4.29 -14.37
N SER A 177 -19.45 -4.42 -13.08
CA SER A 177 -20.43 -3.55 -12.43
C SER A 177 -20.03 -2.07 -12.57
N GLU A 178 -20.98 -1.15 -12.42
CA GLU A 178 -20.67 0.29 -12.46
C GLU A 178 -19.65 0.68 -11.38
N THR A 179 -19.77 0.09 -10.19
CA THR A 179 -18.85 0.32 -9.07
C THR A 179 -17.46 -0.25 -9.34
N ASP A 180 -17.37 -1.39 -10.02
CA ASP A 180 -16.09 -1.94 -10.44
C ASP A 180 -15.44 -1.10 -11.53
N SER A 181 -16.23 -0.63 -12.48
CA SER A 181 -15.74 0.21 -13.57
C SER A 181 -15.19 1.54 -13.03
N ALA A 182 -15.89 2.13 -12.06
CA ALA A 182 -15.40 3.31 -11.34
C ALA A 182 -14.09 3.04 -10.60
N ALA A 183 -13.99 1.94 -9.84
CA ALA A 183 -12.79 1.61 -9.09
C ALA A 183 -11.58 1.32 -10.00
N ILE A 184 -11.78 0.62 -11.13
CA ILE A 184 -10.74 0.41 -12.15
C ILE A 184 -10.32 1.76 -12.73
N HIS A 185 -11.26 2.59 -13.19
CA HIS A 185 -10.97 3.91 -13.75
C HIS A 185 -10.09 4.76 -12.82
N TYR A 186 -10.48 4.90 -11.55
CA TYR A 186 -9.67 5.68 -10.59
C TYR A 186 -8.36 5.01 -10.20
N THR A 187 -8.23 3.69 -10.32
CA THR A 187 -6.94 3.02 -10.12
C THR A 187 -5.97 3.38 -11.26
N LEU A 188 -6.47 3.34 -12.50
CA LEU A 188 -5.72 3.65 -13.71
C LEU A 188 -5.38 5.14 -13.83
N TRP A 189 -6.32 6.04 -13.53
CA TRP A 189 -6.13 7.47 -13.82
C TRP A 189 -6.00 8.34 -12.56
N GLY A 190 -6.68 7.98 -11.48
CA GLY A 190 -6.67 8.74 -10.21
C GLY A 190 -7.38 10.09 -10.29
N LYS A 191 -8.14 10.35 -11.36
CA LYS A 191 -8.88 11.58 -11.66
C LYS A 191 -10.20 11.25 -12.35
N LYS A 192 -11.10 12.24 -12.52
CA LYS A 192 -12.39 12.04 -13.18
C LYS A 192 -12.17 11.79 -14.67
N GLY A 193 -13.17 11.23 -15.35
CA GLY A 193 -13.14 10.97 -16.79
C GLY A 193 -12.79 12.22 -17.61
N VAL A 194 -13.45 13.33 -17.30
CA VAL A 194 -13.23 14.60 -18.01
C VAL A 194 -11.77 15.07 -17.90
N ASP A 195 -11.11 14.79 -16.78
CA ASP A 195 -9.71 15.17 -16.50
C ASP A 195 -8.69 14.23 -17.19
N CYS A 196 -9.16 13.13 -17.78
CA CYS A 196 -8.38 12.23 -18.66
C CYS A 196 -8.99 12.12 -20.07
N GLU A 197 -9.82 13.09 -20.48
CA GLU A 197 -10.37 13.18 -21.83
C GLU A 197 -11.25 11.98 -22.24
N VAL A 198 -11.98 11.39 -21.27
CA VAL A 198 -12.91 10.28 -21.51
C VAL A 198 -14.26 10.56 -20.85
N ARG A 199 -15.34 10.11 -21.49
CA ARG A 199 -16.73 10.30 -21.03
C ARG A 199 -17.37 9.00 -20.56
N THR A 200 -16.85 7.85 -20.99
CA THR A 200 -17.38 6.53 -20.64
C THR A 200 -16.28 5.63 -20.08
N TYR A 201 -16.67 4.61 -19.30
CA TYR A 201 -15.70 3.62 -18.83
C TYR A 201 -15.08 2.83 -20.00
N ALA A 202 -15.85 2.60 -21.07
CA ALA A 202 -15.34 1.98 -22.29
C ALA A 202 -14.23 2.82 -22.93
N GLU A 203 -14.42 4.15 -23.05
CA GLU A 203 -13.38 5.07 -23.52
C GLU A 203 -12.17 5.07 -22.59
N SER A 204 -12.38 5.10 -21.26
CA SER A 204 -11.30 4.99 -20.26
C SER A 204 -10.45 3.74 -20.44
N PHE A 205 -11.09 2.59 -20.65
CA PHE A 205 -10.42 1.30 -20.80
C PHE A 205 -9.73 1.17 -22.17
N ALA A 206 -10.36 1.68 -23.23
CA ALA A 206 -9.73 1.77 -24.55
C ALA A 206 -8.50 2.69 -24.52
N LYS A 207 -8.58 3.84 -23.85
CA LYS A 207 -7.44 4.75 -23.66
C LYS A 207 -6.28 4.04 -22.95
N TRP A 208 -6.55 3.30 -21.87
CA TRP A 208 -5.51 2.51 -21.20
C TRP A 208 -4.87 1.47 -22.14
N ARG A 209 -5.68 0.74 -22.90
CA ARG A 209 -5.19 -0.32 -23.80
C ARG A 209 -4.25 0.18 -24.91
N ARG A 210 -4.36 1.43 -25.35
CA ARG A 210 -3.43 2.05 -26.30
C ARG A 210 -1.99 2.25 -25.77
N ASN A 211 -1.71 1.84 -24.53
CA ASN A 211 -0.39 1.87 -23.88
C ASN A 211 0.17 0.44 -23.72
N PRO A 212 0.61 -0.23 -24.82
CA PRO A 212 0.95 -1.66 -24.82
C PRO A 212 2.09 -2.05 -23.88
N ALA A 213 3.13 -1.21 -23.77
CA ALA A 213 4.25 -1.51 -22.86
C ALA A 213 3.77 -1.48 -21.40
N SER A 214 2.90 -0.53 -21.09
CA SER A 214 2.32 -0.39 -19.77
C SER A 214 1.29 -1.46 -19.42
N ASN A 215 0.53 -1.97 -20.40
CA ASN A 215 -0.32 -3.14 -20.22
C ASN A 215 0.51 -4.36 -19.79
N SER A 216 1.66 -4.59 -20.44
CA SER A 216 2.60 -5.65 -20.07
C SER A 216 3.12 -5.45 -18.66
N ASP A 217 3.53 -4.24 -18.30
CA ASP A 217 4.01 -3.91 -16.95
C ASP A 217 2.94 -4.13 -15.89
N LEU A 218 1.70 -3.70 -16.13
CA LEU A 218 0.58 -3.89 -15.22
C LEU A 218 0.34 -5.38 -14.95
N ILE A 219 0.36 -6.23 -15.98
CA ILE A 219 0.18 -7.68 -15.83
C ILE A 219 1.28 -8.27 -14.93
N GLU A 220 2.55 -7.92 -15.17
CA GLU A 220 3.67 -8.41 -14.36
C GLU A 220 3.59 -7.91 -12.90
N ILE A 221 3.22 -6.63 -12.70
CA ILE A 221 3.05 -6.02 -11.37
C ILE A 221 1.89 -6.68 -10.62
N ALA A 222 0.75 -6.89 -11.28
CA ALA A 222 -0.41 -7.54 -10.68
C ALA A 222 -0.10 -9.00 -10.28
N GLN A 223 0.63 -9.73 -11.13
CA GLN A 223 1.11 -11.08 -10.81
C GLN A 223 2.03 -11.08 -9.59
N TRP A 224 3.03 -10.19 -9.56
CA TRP A 224 3.90 -10.03 -8.40
C TRP A 224 3.10 -9.72 -7.13
N ARG A 225 2.11 -8.83 -7.23
CA ARG A 225 1.30 -8.44 -6.06
C ARG A 225 0.38 -9.52 -5.55
N LYS A 226 -0.06 -10.42 -6.43
CA LYS A 226 -0.76 -11.66 -6.06
C LYS A 226 0.18 -12.74 -5.49
N ARG A 227 1.50 -12.64 -5.66
CA ARG A 227 2.46 -13.52 -4.96
C ARG A 227 2.76 -12.98 -3.57
N VAL A 228 2.95 -11.66 -3.48
CA VAL A 228 3.29 -10.97 -2.23
C VAL A 228 2.03 -10.49 -1.53
N HIS A 229 1.35 -11.42 -0.86
CA HIS A 229 0.23 -11.11 0.02
C HIS A 229 0.73 -10.85 1.44
N PRO A 230 0.68 -9.60 1.95
CA PRO A 230 1.05 -9.36 3.34
C PRO A 230 0.08 -10.04 4.32
N TYR A 231 -1.18 -10.24 3.92
CA TYR A 231 -2.26 -10.75 4.77
C TYR A 231 -3.22 -11.64 3.96
N PRO A 232 -3.81 -12.69 4.57
CA PRO A 232 -4.95 -13.39 4.00
C PRO A 232 -6.14 -12.44 3.83
N THR A 233 -6.74 -12.46 2.65
CA THR A 233 -7.94 -11.68 2.32
C THR A 233 -9.19 -12.55 2.31
N LYS A 234 -10.35 -11.95 2.62
CA LYS A 234 -11.64 -12.66 2.61
C LYS A 234 -12.77 -11.75 2.11
N PRO A 235 -13.59 -12.17 1.13
CA PRO A 235 -14.72 -11.36 0.68
C PRO A 235 -15.77 -11.22 1.79
N LEU A 236 -16.25 -10.00 1.97
CA LEU A 236 -17.38 -9.64 2.82
C LEU A 236 -18.40 -8.86 1.97
N ILE A 237 -19.67 -9.23 2.10
CA ILE A 237 -20.78 -8.60 1.37
C ILE A 237 -21.60 -7.79 2.36
N PHE A 238 -21.89 -6.55 2.00
CA PHE A 238 -22.70 -5.61 2.78
C PHE A 238 -23.95 -5.18 2.01
N SER A 239 -24.88 -4.52 2.70
CA SER A 239 -26.12 -3.98 2.14
C SER A 239 -25.88 -3.19 0.85
N GLY A 240 -26.72 -3.44 -0.16
CA GLY A 240 -26.57 -2.84 -1.49
C GLY A 240 -25.49 -3.49 -2.35
N ASN A 241 -25.25 -4.79 -2.17
CA ASN A 241 -24.30 -5.63 -2.93
C ASN A 241 -22.87 -5.08 -2.95
N VAL A 242 -22.45 -4.42 -1.87
CA VAL A 242 -21.07 -3.96 -1.74
C VAL A 242 -20.20 -5.14 -1.36
N SER A 243 -19.24 -5.48 -2.21
CA SER A 243 -18.25 -6.52 -1.94
C SER A 243 -16.89 -5.88 -1.64
N LEU A 244 -16.33 -6.19 -0.47
CA LEU A 244 -14.99 -5.78 -0.07
C LEU A 244 -14.22 -6.97 0.47
N ASN A 245 -12.95 -7.09 0.09
CA ASN A 245 -12.06 -8.09 0.64
C ASN A 245 -11.45 -7.57 1.95
N LEU A 246 -11.81 -8.22 3.06
CA LEU A 246 -11.17 -8.04 4.36
C LEU A 246 -9.65 -8.14 4.20
N HIS A 247 -8.92 -7.22 4.84
CA HIS A 247 -7.48 -7.05 4.81
C HIS A 247 -6.86 -6.67 3.46
N ALA A 248 -7.67 -6.47 2.41
CA ALA A 248 -7.17 -5.89 1.17
C ALA A 248 -6.92 -4.39 1.33
N ALA A 249 -5.95 -3.89 0.58
CA ALA A 249 -5.53 -2.49 0.56
C ALA A 249 -6.18 -1.75 -0.60
N TYR A 250 -6.90 -0.68 -0.28
CA TYR A 250 -7.70 0.12 -1.20
C TYR A 250 -7.27 1.59 -1.19
N GLY A 251 -7.25 2.23 -2.35
CA GLY A 251 -7.23 3.68 -2.42
C GLY A 251 -8.57 4.29 -2.03
N LEU A 252 -8.57 5.58 -1.68
CA LEU A 252 -9.78 6.29 -1.27
C LEU A 252 -10.88 6.26 -2.36
N TYR A 253 -10.50 6.36 -3.63
CA TYR A 253 -11.46 6.32 -4.73
C TYR A 253 -12.06 4.92 -4.94
N GLU A 254 -11.30 3.85 -4.72
CA GLU A 254 -11.82 2.47 -4.77
C GLU A 254 -12.83 2.24 -3.65
N ILE A 255 -12.53 2.74 -2.44
CA ILE A 255 -13.49 2.71 -1.31
C ILE A 255 -14.76 3.44 -1.70
N LYS A 256 -14.67 4.69 -2.18
CA LYS A 256 -15.84 5.47 -2.59
C LYS A 256 -16.63 4.81 -3.72
N ALA A 257 -15.95 4.25 -4.71
CA ALA A 257 -16.56 3.56 -5.84
C ALA A 257 -17.34 2.32 -5.38
N ALA A 258 -16.84 1.55 -4.42
CA ALA A 258 -17.53 0.39 -3.86
C ALA A 258 -18.90 0.75 -3.26
N PHE A 259 -19.08 1.99 -2.78
CA PHE A 259 -20.35 2.49 -2.25
C PHE A 259 -21.10 3.41 -3.23
N SER A 260 -20.75 3.39 -4.52
CA SER A 260 -21.33 4.24 -5.57
C SER A 260 -21.17 5.75 -5.31
N LEU A 261 -20.28 6.17 -4.42
CA LEU A 261 -20.02 7.58 -4.11
C LEU A 261 -19.11 8.24 -5.15
N ALA A 262 -18.29 7.45 -5.85
CA ALA A 262 -17.50 7.88 -6.98
C ALA A 262 -17.99 7.16 -8.26
N ASN A 263 -18.02 7.88 -9.36
CA ASN A 263 -18.26 7.40 -10.72
C ASN A 263 -17.36 8.18 -11.69
N ILE A 264 -17.53 7.98 -13.01
CA ILE A 264 -16.69 8.63 -14.02
C ILE A 264 -16.70 10.16 -13.92
N ASP A 265 -17.83 10.76 -13.56
CA ASP A 265 -17.99 12.22 -13.49
C ASP A 265 -17.74 12.79 -12.09
N ARG A 266 -17.83 11.96 -11.04
CA ARG A 266 -17.75 12.39 -9.63
C ARG A 266 -16.72 11.62 -8.83
N SER A 267 -15.89 12.34 -8.09
CA SER A 267 -14.84 11.76 -7.23
C SER A 267 -15.29 11.48 -5.79
N GLY A 268 -16.57 11.73 -5.48
CA GLY A 268 -17.17 11.58 -4.17
C GLY A 268 -16.69 12.62 -3.12
N PRO A 269 -17.15 12.52 -1.87
CA PRO A 269 -16.90 13.53 -0.83
C PRO A 269 -15.40 13.72 -0.52
N ALA A 270 -14.94 14.96 -0.41
CA ALA A 270 -13.55 15.29 -0.11
C ALA A 270 -13.32 15.54 1.39
N GLY A 271 -12.09 15.34 1.87
CA GLY A 271 -11.62 15.94 3.12
C GLY A 271 -12.11 15.35 4.45
N THR A 272 -12.86 14.24 4.46
CA THR A 272 -13.37 13.68 5.71
C THR A 272 -12.70 12.35 6.09
N GLY A 273 -12.19 12.27 7.32
CA GLY A 273 -11.73 11.00 7.92
C GLY A 273 -12.86 10.01 8.24
N VAL A 274 -14.12 10.43 8.03
CA VAL A 274 -15.30 9.57 8.10
C VAL A 274 -16.24 9.92 6.94
N ILE A 275 -16.83 8.91 6.32
CA ILE A 275 -17.86 9.08 5.28
C ILE A 275 -19.17 8.48 5.80
N HIS A 276 -20.20 9.30 5.92
CA HIS A 276 -21.55 8.86 6.28
C HIS A 276 -22.38 8.65 5.01
N ILE A 277 -22.95 7.46 4.87
CA ILE A 277 -23.82 7.06 3.76
C ILE A 277 -25.21 6.83 4.35
N GLU A 278 -25.99 7.91 4.46
CA GLU A 278 -27.27 7.91 5.16
C GLU A 278 -28.28 6.92 4.59
N ASN A 279 -28.41 6.87 3.25
CA ASN A 279 -29.33 5.97 2.57
C ASN A 279 -28.97 4.48 2.70
N ARG A 280 -27.76 4.15 3.19
CA ARG A 280 -27.33 2.78 3.47
C ARG A 280 -27.05 2.54 4.95
N LEU A 281 -27.38 3.50 5.82
CA LEU A 281 -27.08 3.46 7.25
C LEU A 281 -25.63 3.00 7.51
N THR A 282 -24.65 3.54 6.78
CA THR A 282 -23.26 3.07 6.85
C THR A 282 -22.31 4.23 7.17
N TYR A 283 -21.37 4.00 8.07
CA TYR A 283 -20.22 4.88 8.32
C TYR A 283 -18.93 4.20 7.89
N ILE A 284 -18.11 4.89 7.12
CA ILE A 284 -16.76 4.46 6.74
C ILE A 284 -15.76 5.31 7.50
N HIS A 285 -14.97 4.70 8.39
CA HIS A 285 -13.93 5.35 9.18
C HIS A 285 -12.57 5.11 8.53
N LEU A 286 -11.89 6.20 8.16
CA LEU A 286 -10.57 6.21 7.55
C LEU A 286 -9.52 6.58 8.61
N VAL A 287 -8.88 5.56 9.17
CA VAL A 287 -7.94 5.68 10.29
C VAL A 287 -6.50 5.77 9.78
N THR A 288 -5.73 6.71 10.31
CA THR A 288 -4.28 6.82 10.09
C THR A 288 -3.59 6.78 11.45
N PHE A 289 -2.85 5.72 11.74
CA PHE A 289 -2.27 5.48 13.08
C PHE A 289 -1.12 6.44 13.41
N ARG A 290 -0.22 6.69 12.46
CA ARG A 290 0.90 7.63 12.62
C ARG A 290 0.60 8.91 11.85
N LYS A 291 0.49 10.01 12.59
CA LYS A 291 0.29 11.36 12.04
C LYS A 291 1.67 12.02 11.98
N GLU A 292 2.02 12.63 10.85
CA GLU A 292 3.33 13.28 10.67
C GLU A 292 3.49 14.43 11.69
N GLU A 293 4.69 14.62 12.23
CA GLU A 293 4.96 15.65 13.27
C GLU A 293 4.64 17.08 12.80
N LYS A 294 4.71 17.34 11.49
CA LYS A 294 4.39 18.64 10.89
C LYS A 294 2.88 18.98 10.91
N ASP A 295 2.02 18.02 11.25
CA ASP A 295 0.57 18.23 11.22
C ASP A 295 0.01 18.79 12.56
N PHE A 296 0.72 18.76 13.72
CA PHE A 296 0.16 19.21 15.02
C PHE A 296 1.19 19.65 16.08
N ALA A 297 0.74 20.51 17.01
CA ALA A 297 1.45 20.89 18.24
C ALA A 297 1.70 19.68 19.18
N PRO A 298 2.79 19.69 19.98
CA PRO A 298 3.37 18.52 20.66
C PRO A 298 2.51 17.84 21.75
N THR A 299 1.31 18.34 22.07
CA THR A 299 0.48 17.86 23.20
C THR A 299 -0.66 16.90 22.82
N THR A 300 -0.66 16.32 21.62
CA THR A 300 -1.80 15.51 21.10
C THR A 300 -1.39 14.21 20.42
N ARG A 301 -0.50 13.41 21.03
CA ARG A 301 -0.15 12.08 20.48
C ARG A 301 -1.09 10.97 21.00
N TYR A 302 -1.52 10.14 20.04
CA TYR A 302 -2.39 8.94 20.14
C TYR A 302 -3.90 9.17 20.31
N LYS A 303 -4.60 9.49 19.21
CA LYS A 303 -6.08 9.52 19.18
C LYS A 303 -6.70 8.23 18.63
N ASP A 304 -6.05 7.58 17.67
CA ASP A 304 -6.56 6.38 17.01
C ASP A 304 -5.50 5.29 17.05
N TYR A 305 -5.79 4.15 17.68
CA TYR A 305 -4.82 3.06 17.83
C TYR A 305 -5.51 1.72 18.09
N LEU A 306 -4.86 0.62 17.71
CA LEU A 306 -5.32 -0.72 18.05
C LEU A 306 -4.90 -1.04 19.49
N ILE A 307 -5.87 -1.29 20.37
CA ILE A 307 -5.66 -1.79 21.74
C ILE A 307 -5.24 -3.27 21.68
N SER A 308 -5.87 -4.02 20.79
CA SER A 308 -5.53 -5.40 20.45
C SER A 308 -5.90 -5.65 19.00
N ARG A 309 -5.66 -6.87 18.48
CA ARG A 309 -6.07 -7.21 17.13
C ARG A 309 -7.59 -7.08 16.91
N SER A 310 -8.42 -7.25 17.95
CA SER A 310 -9.88 -7.14 17.85
C SER A 310 -10.45 -5.88 18.49
N LYS A 311 -9.62 -4.97 19.02
CA LYS A 311 -10.09 -3.75 19.70
C LYS A 311 -9.40 -2.52 19.16
N LEU A 312 -10.19 -1.53 18.74
CA LEU A 312 -9.72 -0.27 18.17
C LEU A 312 -10.22 0.89 19.03
N HIS A 313 -9.30 1.74 19.48
CA HIS A 313 -9.64 3.06 19.99
C HIS A 313 -9.74 4.04 18.82
N TRP A 314 -10.83 4.82 18.77
CA TRP A 314 -11.08 5.84 17.77
C TRP A 314 -11.74 7.06 18.41
N GLU A 315 -11.39 8.26 17.95
CA GLU A 315 -12.00 9.51 18.40
C GLU A 315 -12.90 10.16 17.34
N SER A 316 -14.04 10.69 17.78
CA SER A 316 -14.95 11.44 16.92
C SER A 316 -14.35 12.74 16.39
N GLN A 317 -14.85 13.21 15.24
CA GLN A 317 -14.49 14.57 14.79
C GLN A 317 -15.07 15.62 15.75
N ALA A 318 -14.47 16.80 15.82
CA ALA A 318 -14.84 17.86 16.76
C ALA A 318 -16.34 18.24 16.76
N GLY A 319 -17.04 18.09 15.63
CA GLY A 319 -18.48 18.36 15.51
C GLY A 319 -19.40 17.24 16.02
N ALA A 320 -18.88 16.04 16.25
CA ALA A 320 -19.67 14.90 16.73
C ALA A 320 -19.63 14.83 18.26
N THR A 321 -20.68 15.38 18.89
CA THR A 321 -20.96 15.28 20.33
C THR A 321 -21.88 14.10 20.61
N GLN A 322 -21.92 13.61 21.84
CA GLN A 322 -22.78 12.49 22.23
C GLN A 322 -24.26 12.75 21.89
N ASN A 323 -24.70 14.01 21.99
CA ASN A 323 -26.08 14.41 21.68
C ASN A 323 -26.32 14.76 20.21
N SER A 324 -25.29 14.82 19.37
CA SER A 324 -25.48 15.10 17.94
C SER A 324 -25.99 13.87 17.19
N LYS A 325 -26.61 14.08 16.03
CA LYS A 325 -27.08 12.99 15.16
C LYS A 325 -25.97 11.95 14.89
N ALA A 326 -24.75 12.42 14.61
CA ALA A 326 -23.61 11.53 14.37
C ALA A 326 -23.18 10.76 15.64
N GLY A 327 -23.07 11.43 16.79
CA GLY A 327 -22.72 10.77 18.05
C GLY A 327 -23.76 9.72 18.45
N GLN A 328 -25.05 10.05 18.33
CA GLN A 328 -26.15 9.13 18.55
C GLN A 328 -26.13 7.94 17.60
N ASN A 329 -25.80 8.16 16.32
CA ASN A 329 -25.62 7.06 15.36
C ASN A 329 -24.45 6.15 15.71
N TYR A 330 -23.36 6.67 16.29
CA TYR A 330 -22.23 5.84 16.74
C TYR A 330 -22.57 5.05 18.01
N ILE A 331 -23.11 5.73 19.03
CA ILE A 331 -23.40 5.12 20.35
C ILE A 331 -24.46 4.03 20.23
N HIS A 332 -25.51 4.29 19.44
CA HIS A 332 -26.65 3.39 19.26
C HIS A 332 -26.63 2.71 17.88
N PHE A 333 -25.46 2.47 17.29
CA PHE A 333 -25.36 2.05 15.90
C PHE A 333 -26.12 0.74 15.62
N GLN A 334 -26.04 -0.26 16.52
CA GLN A 334 -26.75 -1.53 16.34
C GLN A 334 -28.26 -1.35 16.41
N GLU A 335 -28.74 -0.62 17.41
CA GLU A 335 -30.18 -0.33 17.60
C GLU A 335 -30.75 0.47 16.43
N ARG A 336 -29.95 1.36 15.85
CA ARG A 336 -30.32 2.19 14.70
C ARG A 336 -30.05 1.52 13.34
N GLY A 337 -29.62 0.26 13.32
CA GLY A 337 -29.36 -0.50 12.10
C GLY A 337 -28.14 -0.02 11.29
N TYR A 338 -27.25 0.76 11.90
CA TYR A 338 -26.04 1.25 11.26
C TYR A 338 -24.96 0.18 11.16
N THR A 339 -24.19 0.23 10.07
CA THR A 339 -22.93 -0.51 9.92
C THR A 339 -21.74 0.45 9.99
N VAL A 340 -20.77 0.17 10.85
CA VAL A 340 -19.53 0.96 10.97
C VAL A 340 -18.37 0.14 10.41
N LEU A 341 -17.70 0.66 9.38
CA LEU A 341 -16.60 0.00 8.66
C LEU A 341 -15.29 0.73 8.90
N PHE A 342 -14.24 -0.02 9.23
CA PHE A 342 -12.92 0.56 9.49
C PHE A 342 -11.91 0.22 8.38
N PHE A 343 -11.26 1.27 7.91
CA PHE A 343 -10.17 1.23 6.93
C PHE A 343 -8.97 1.93 7.55
N ALA A 344 -7.85 1.23 7.71
CA ALA A 344 -6.70 1.73 8.45
C ALA A 344 -5.43 1.77 7.60
N ARG A 345 -4.58 2.77 7.85
CA ARG A 345 -3.22 2.85 7.30
C ARG A 345 -2.24 3.31 8.36
N MET A 346 -0.98 2.96 8.17
CA MET A 346 0.09 3.40 9.06
C MET A 346 0.33 4.89 8.94
N GLU A 347 0.66 5.36 7.75
CA GLU A 347 1.06 6.75 7.47
C GLU A 347 0.32 7.24 6.22
N LYS A 348 0.25 8.57 6.03
CA LYS A 348 -0.43 9.14 4.85
C LYS A 348 0.30 8.83 3.55
N ARG A 349 1.64 8.76 3.58
CA ARG A 349 2.48 8.46 2.43
C ARG A 349 3.44 7.30 2.71
N THR A 350 3.77 6.57 1.66
CA THR A 350 4.78 5.50 1.65
C THR A 350 5.65 5.70 0.43
N GLU A 351 6.94 5.97 0.63
CA GLU A 351 7.93 6.17 -0.46
C GLU A 351 7.45 7.16 -1.54
N GLY A 352 6.87 8.29 -1.10
CA GLY A 352 6.35 9.34 -1.98
C GLY A 352 4.98 9.07 -2.58
N GLU A 353 4.38 7.89 -2.41
CA GLU A 353 3.00 7.60 -2.83
C GLU A 353 1.99 7.77 -1.70
N THR A 354 0.74 8.07 -2.04
CA THR A 354 -0.36 8.05 -1.07
C THR A 354 -0.61 6.62 -0.63
N SER A 355 -0.49 6.36 0.67
CA SER A 355 -0.71 5.03 1.23
C SER A 355 -2.18 4.62 1.10
N PRO A 356 -2.47 3.40 0.62
CA PRO A 356 -3.82 2.84 0.65
C PRO A 356 -4.26 2.54 2.08
N PHE A 357 -5.55 2.33 2.27
CA PHE A 357 -6.11 1.83 3.52
C PHE A 357 -6.37 0.34 3.43
N ILE A 358 -5.95 -0.39 4.46
CA ILE A 358 -6.30 -1.80 4.67
C ILE A 358 -7.69 -1.85 5.29
N PHE A 359 -8.60 -2.61 4.67
CA PHE A 359 -9.90 -2.86 5.26
C PHE A 359 -9.77 -3.79 6.48
N ILE A 360 -10.00 -3.29 7.69
CA ILE A 360 -9.89 -4.08 8.93
C ILE A 360 -11.25 -4.60 9.43
N GLY A 361 -12.31 -4.42 8.64
CA GLY A 361 -13.61 -5.04 8.84
C GLY A 361 -14.64 -4.13 9.53
N PRO A 362 -15.85 -4.67 9.74
CA PRO A 362 -16.91 -3.98 10.46
C PRO A 362 -16.71 -4.00 11.98
N ALA A 363 -17.30 -3.03 12.66
CA ALA A 363 -17.52 -3.06 14.09
C ALA A 363 -18.50 -4.18 14.46
N ALA A 364 -18.14 -4.99 15.44
CA ALA A 364 -19.06 -5.92 16.10
C ALA A 364 -19.88 -5.20 17.17
N ARG A 365 -19.22 -4.39 18.02
CA ARG A 365 -19.81 -3.71 19.18
C ARG A 365 -19.06 -2.43 19.50
N LEU A 366 -19.75 -1.48 20.13
CA LEU A 366 -19.14 -0.38 20.86
C LEU A 366 -18.96 -0.82 22.31
N LEU A 367 -17.72 -0.97 22.78
CA LEU A 367 -17.40 -1.48 24.12
C LEU A 367 -17.49 -0.38 25.18
N SER A 368 -17.03 0.82 24.86
CA SER A 368 -17.12 1.97 25.74
C SER A 368 -17.06 3.27 24.93
N TYR A 369 -17.61 4.34 25.50
CA TYR A 369 -17.45 5.69 25.01
C TYR A 369 -17.34 6.67 26.19
N GLU A 370 -16.49 7.68 26.04
CA GLU A 370 -16.29 8.73 27.05
C GLU A 370 -15.92 10.06 26.39
N GLY A 371 -16.01 11.15 27.15
CA GLY A 371 -15.81 12.49 26.60
C GLY A 371 -16.91 12.92 25.62
N ASN A 372 -16.80 14.12 25.07
CA ASN A 372 -17.85 14.71 24.24
C ASN A 372 -17.33 15.49 23.03
N ARG A 373 -16.16 16.14 23.15
CA ARG A 373 -15.47 16.85 22.07
C ARG A 373 -13.95 16.64 22.18
N PRO A 374 -13.40 15.54 21.65
CA PRO A 374 -14.08 14.46 20.93
C PRO A 374 -14.73 13.44 21.88
N ILE A 375 -15.56 12.55 21.32
CA ILE A 375 -15.98 11.31 21.97
C ILE A 375 -14.88 10.28 21.71
N SER A 376 -14.25 9.78 22.77
CA SER A 376 -13.38 8.61 22.72
C SER A 376 -14.26 7.36 22.68
N MET A 377 -13.95 6.42 21.79
CA MET A 377 -14.71 5.19 21.62
C MET A 377 -13.78 3.99 21.50
N VAL A 378 -14.12 2.92 22.20
CA VAL A 378 -13.48 1.62 22.04
C VAL A 378 -14.41 0.68 21.29
N TRP A 379 -14.00 0.30 20.08
CA TRP A 379 -14.74 -0.59 19.20
C TRP A 379 -14.19 -2.02 19.28
N GLU A 380 -15.07 -3.00 19.30
CA GLU A 380 -14.75 -4.40 19.00
C GLU A 380 -14.91 -4.63 17.49
N LEU A 381 -13.91 -5.22 16.84
CA LEU A 381 -13.95 -5.60 15.43
C LEU A 381 -14.50 -7.02 15.28
N THR A 382 -15.34 -7.25 14.27
CA THR A 382 -15.85 -8.61 13.96
C THR A 382 -14.74 -9.57 13.55
N HIS A 383 -13.66 -9.04 12.99
CA HIS A 383 -12.48 -9.81 12.59
C HIS A 383 -11.22 -9.21 13.19
N PRO A 384 -10.28 -10.04 13.67
CA PRO A 384 -9.02 -9.53 14.20
C PRO A 384 -8.19 -8.94 13.07
N ALA A 385 -7.74 -7.69 13.24
CA ALA A 385 -6.79 -7.03 12.36
C ALA A 385 -5.53 -7.91 12.15
N PRO A 386 -4.86 -7.78 11.00
CA PRO A 386 -3.68 -8.58 10.73
C PRO A 386 -2.58 -8.36 11.76
N ALA A 387 -1.90 -9.45 12.17
CA ALA A 387 -0.88 -9.38 13.21
C ALA A 387 0.24 -8.38 12.86
N ALA A 388 0.74 -8.40 11.61
CA ALA A 388 1.80 -7.46 11.21
C ALA A 388 1.32 -5.99 11.18
N LEU A 389 0.03 -5.73 10.90
CA LEU A 389 -0.53 -4.38 10.99
C LEU A 389 -0.59 -3.92 12.46
N PHE A 390 -1.02 -4.79 13.36
CA PHE A 390 -1.04 -4.50 14.81
C PHE A 390 0.36 -4.23 15.36
N GLU A 391 1.34 -5.08 15.04
CA GLU A 391 2.73 -4.87 15.46
C GLU A 391 3.31 -3.57 14.88
N ALA A 392 3.06 -3.26 13.61
CA ALA A 392 3.50 -2.00 13.02
C ALA A 392 2.86 -0.78 13.69
N ALA A 393 1.60 -0.88 14.12
CA ALA A 393 0.87 0.15 14.85
C ALA A 393 1.40 0.39 16.27
N ARG A 394 1.97 -0.63 16.93
CA ARG A 394 2.56 -0.50 18.29
C ARG A 394 3.92 0.18 18.32
N VAL A 395 4.75 -0.02 17.30
CA VAL A 395 6.15 0.48 17.23
C VAL A 395 6.18 1.93 16.73
N GLY A 396 5.21 2.76 17.12
CA GLY A 396 4.93 4.08 16.56
C GLY A 396 4.98 5.21 17.57
#